data_AF-A0A6G0VSV2-F1
#
_entry.id   AF-A0A6G0VSV2-F1
#
_cell.length_a   1.000
_cell.length_b   1.000
_cell.length_c   1.000
_cell.angle_alpha   90.00
_cell.angle_beta   90.00
_cell.angle_gamma   90.00
#
_symmetry.space_group_name_H-M   'P 1'
#
loop_
_entity.id
_entity.type
_entity.pdbx_description
1 polymer ?
#
loop_
_entity_poly.entity_id
_entity_poly.type
_entity_poly.pdbx_seq_one_letter_code
_entity_poly.pdbx_strand_id
1 'polypeptide(L)'
;MYSGSIITRTTNSCESFHSKFNGMFYSAHPNIYKFIDVLKNVQKDTYIKIRSSNVKYTCVKQEFLSREMIKYDVNEITRFDFVKTVSFKIFTIP
;
A
#
# COMPACT_ATOMS: atom_id res chain seq x y z
N MET A 1 37.90 27.25 0.45
CA MET A 1 36.77 26.69 1.22
C MET A 1 35.52 26.73 0.34
N TYR A 2 35.21 25.65 -0.38
CA TYR A 2 33.91 25.53 -1.02
C TYR A 2 32.94 25.06 0.07
N SER A 3 32.05 25.96 0.49
CA SER A 3 30.92 25.61 1.34
C SER A 3 29.96 24.79 0.48
N GLY A 4 30.16 23.47 0.47
CA GLY A 4 29.21 22.54 -0.10
C GLY A 4 27.92 22.66 0.69
N SER A 5 26.96 23.41 0.16
CA SER A 5 25.58 23.34 0.63
C SER A 5 25.18 21.88 0.58
N ILE A 6 25.05 21.26 1.76
CA ILE A 6 24.44 19.95 1.89
C ILE A 6 22.96 20.18 1.59
N ILE A 7 22.62 20.12 0.30
CA ILE A 7 21.23 20.02 -0.14
C ILE A 7 20.78 18.64 0.34
N THR A 8 20.26 18.60 1.56
CA THR A 8 19.47 17.47 2.03
C THR A 8 18.28 17.38 1.07
N ARG A 9 18.40 16.52 0.05
CA ARG A 9 17.29 16.21 -0.85
C ARG A 9 16.20 15.56 -0.03
N THR A 10 15.30 16.36 0.51
CA THR A 10 14.04 15.88 1.05
C THR A 10 13.24 15.46 -0.18
N THR A 11 13.24 14.16 -0.49
CA THR A 11 12.30 13.66 -1.50
C THR A 11 10.95 13.61 -0.82
N ASN A 12 10.36 14.79 -0.57
CA ASN A 12 9.05 14.85 0.05
C ASN A 12 8.04 14.30 -0.96
N SER A 13 7.10 13.50 -0.46
CA SER A 13 6.16 12.80 -1.32
C SER A 13 5.28 13.77 -2.14
N CYS A 14 5.07 14.98 -1.62
CA CYS A 14 4.28 16.02 -2.27
C CYS A 14 4.95 16.55 -3.54
N GLU A 15 6.25 16.82 -3.52
CA GLU A 15 7.03 17.30 -4.67
C GLU A 15 7.11 16.23 -5.76
N SER A 16 7.32 14.97 -5.36
CA SER A 16 7.33 13.85 -6.31
C SER A 16 5.98 13.67 -6.98
N PHE A 17 4.88 13.75 -6.21
CA PHE A 17 3.53 13.72 -6.76
C PHE A 17 3.30 14.90 -7.71
N HIS A 18 3.65 16.12 -7.30
CA HIS A 18 3.45 17.32 -8.10
C HIS A 18 4.21 17.26 -9.43
N SER A 19 5.48 16.87 -9.41
CA SER A 19 6.29 16.70 -10.61
C SER A 19 5.69 15.67 -11.56
N LYS A 20 5.27 14.52 -11.03
CA LYS A 20 4.62 13.46 -11.83
C LYS A 20 3.27 13.91 -12.39
N PHE A 21 2.45 14.57 -11.57
CA PHE A 21 1.13 15.06 -11.97
C PHE A 21 1.24 16.14 -13.05
N ASN A 22 2.18 17.08 -12.88
CA ASN A 22 2.43 18.13 -13.87
C ASN A 22 2.91 17.55 -15.21
N GLY A 23 3.76 16.51 -15.17
CA GLY A 23 4.21 15.79 -16.37
C GLY A 23 3.12 15.06 -17.14
N MET A 24 1.89 14.94 -16.62
CA MET A 24 0.75 14.37 -17.34
C MET A 24 0.06 15.38 -18.26
N PHE A 25 0.42 16.67 -18.18
CA PHE A 25 -0.13 17.73 -19.02
C PHE A 25 0.86 18.15 -20.10
N TYR A 26 0.36 18.32 -21.33
CA TYR A 26 1.14 18.82 -22.47
C TYR A 26 1.06 20.35 -22.64
N SER A 27 0.28 21.03 -21.79
CA SER A 27 0.05 22.48 -21.79
C SER A 27 0.06 22.97 -20.35
N ALA A 28 0.57 24.19 -20.14
CA ALA A 28 0.50 24.87 -18.84
C ALA A 28 -0.96 25.14 -18.40
N HIS A 29 -1.89 25.25 -19.37
CA HIS A 29 -3.31 25.49 -19.14
C HIS A 29 -4.14 24.46 -19.91
N PRO A 30 -4.28 23.22 -19.39
CA PRO A 30 -5.14 22.22 -19.99
C PRO A 30 -6.61 22.62 -19.84
N ASN A 31 -7.44 22.24 -20.82
CA ASN A 31 -8.89 22.41 -20.66
C ASN A 31 -9.42 21.52 -19.52
N ILE A 32 -10.58 21.88 -18.97
CA ILE A 32 -11.16 21.20 -17.81
C ILE A 32 -11.42 19.71 -18.05
N TYR A 33 -11.78 19.31 -19.28
CA TYR A 33 -12.03 17.91 -19.63
C TYR A 33 -10.75 17.08 -19.55
N LYS A 34 -9.63 17.59 -20.10
CA LYS A 34 -8.31 16.97 -20.01
C LYS A 34 -7.83 16.88 -18.57
N PHE A 35 -8.08 17.92 -17.78
CA PHE A 35 -7.76 17.90 -16.35
C PHE A 35 -8.50 16.79 -15.60
N ILE A 36 -9.82 16.66 -15.83
CA ILE A 36 -10.64 15.61 -15.23
C ILE A 36 -10.17 14.21 -15.66
N ASP A 37 -9.82 14.01 -16.93
CA ASP A 37 -9.32 12.72 -17.41
C ASP A 37 -8.01 12.31 -16.73
N VAL A 38 -7.08 13.26 -16.56
CA VAL A 38 -5.83 13.03 -15.83
C VAL A 38 -6.11 12.65 -14.37
N LEU A 39 -7.01 13.37 -13.69
CA LEU A 39 -7.41 13.04 -12.31
C LEU A 39 -8.00 11.62 -12.20
N LYS A 40 -8.89 11.24 -13.12
CA LYS A 40 -9.46 9.88 -13.16
C LYS A 40 -8.37 8.82 -13.33
N ASN A 41 -7.34 9.10 -14.13
CA ASN A 41 -6.22 8.16 -14.31
C ASN A 41 -5.39 8.03 -13.03
N VAL A 42 -5.09 9.14 -12.34
CA VAL A 42 -4.41 9.12 -11.04
C VAL A 42 -5.21 8.31 -10.01
N GLN A 43 -6.53 8.47 -9.98
CA GLN A 43 -7.41 7.69 -9.09
C GLN A 43 -7.37 6.20 -9.42
N LYS A 44 -7.46 5.83 -10.70
CA LYS A 44 -7.37 4.42 -11.15
C LYS A 44 -6.04 3.79 -10.74
N ASP A 45 -4.92 4.45 -11.05
CA ASP A 45 -3.58 3.98 -10.70
C ASP A 45 -3.42 3.78 -9.20
N THR A 46 -3.92 4.73 -8.42
CA THR A 46 -3.88 4.67 -6.95
C THR A 46 -4.69 3.49 -6.44
N TYR A 47 -5.90 3.30 -6.95
CA TYR A 47 -6.75 2.18 -6.55
C TYR A 47 -6.13 0.82 -6.91
N ILE A 48 -5.55 0.69 -8.10
CA ILE A 48 -4.84 -0.51 -8.54
C ILE A 48 -3.69 -0.83 -7.58
N LYS A 49 -2.89 0.18 -7.20
CA LYS A 49 -1.77 0.01 -6.25
C LYS A 49 -2.24 -0.39 -4.85
N ILE A 50 -3.29 0.25 -4.33
CA ILE A 50 -3.86 -0.11 -3.04
C ILE A 50 -4.33 -1.56 -3.07
N ARG A 51 -5.06 -1.94 -4.11
CA ARG A 51 -5.55 -3.31 -4.29
C ARG A 51 -4.40 -4.31 -4.37
N SER A 52 -3.37 -4.07 -5.18
CA SER A 52 -2.26 -5.01 -5.35
C SER A 52 -1.38 -5.13 -4.10
N SER A 53 -1.23 -4.05 -3.33
CA SER A 53 -0.57 -4.10 -2.01
C SER A 53 -1.36 -4.92 -0.99
N ASN A 54 -2.70 -4.77 -0.97
CA ASN A 54 -3.57 -5.54 -0.07
C ASN A 54 -3.56 -7.05 -0.38
N VAL A 55 -3.41 -7.45 -1.65
CA VAL A 55 -3.36 -8.88 -2.04
C VAL A 55 -2.24 -9.63 -1.30
N LYS A 56 -1.04 -9.05 -1.17
CA LYS A 56 0.07 -9.69 -0.44
C LYS A 56 -0.27 -9.90 1.03
N TYR A 57 -0.86 -8.90 1.67
CA TYR A 57 -1.22 -8.97 3.07
C TYR A 57 -2.34 -10.00 3.32
N THR A 58 -3.31 -10.09 2.41
CA THR A 58 -4.35 -11.13 2.44
C THR A 58 -3.77 -12.53 2.28
N CYS A 59 -2.83 -12.75 1.34
CA CYS A 59 -2.22 -14.08 1.15
C CYS A 59 -1.46 -14.54 2.41
N VAL A 60 -0.68 -13.66 3.03
CA VAL A 60 0.08 -13.99 4.25
C VAL A 60 -0.86 -14.34 5.41
N LYS A 61 -1.96 -13.59 5.57
CA LYS A 61 -2.99 -13.91 6.58
C LYS A 61 -3.65 -15.27 6.30
N GLN A 62 -3.92 -15.57 5.04
CA GLN A 62 -4.56 -16.81 4.63
C GLN A 62 -3.62 -18.02 4.82
N GLU A 63 -2.35 -17.91 4.46
CA GLU A 63 -1.34 -18.94 4.72
C GLU A 63 -1.12 -19.21 6.21
N PHE A 64 -1.18 -18.16 7.04
CA PHE A 64 -1.13 -18.31 8.49
C PHE A 64 -2.36 -19.06 9.01
N LEU A 65 -3.56 -18.67 8.60
CA LEU A 65 -4.81 -19.33 9.00
C LEU A 65 -4.83 -20.80 8.60
N SER A 66 -4.47 -21.13 7.37
CA SER A 66 -4.42 -22.52 6.91
C SER A 66 -3.47 -23.38 7.73
N ARG A 67 -2.30 -22.84 8.10
CA ARG A 67 -1.33 -23.54 8.96
C ARG A 67 -1.89 -23.81 10.36
N GLU A 68 -2.51 -22.82 10.99
CA GLU A 68 -3.09 -22.99 12.32
C GLU A 68 -4.32 -23.91 12.31
N MET A 69 -5.12 -23.90 11.24
CA MET A 69 -6.22 -24.87 11.07
C MET A 69 -5.70 -26.30 10.98
N ILE A 70 -4.64 -26.56 10.20
CA ILE A 70 -4.06 -27.90 10.10
C ILE A 70 -3.60 -28.38 11.48
N LYS A 71 -2.90 -27.55 12.26
CA LYS A 71 -2.45 -27.90 13.62
C LYS A 71 -3.62 -28.25 14.54
N TYR A 72 -4.73 -27.52 14.41
CA TYR A 72 -5.93 -27.79 15.19
C TYR A 72 -6.59 -29.11 14.77
N ASP A 73 -6.69 -29.38 13.47
CA ASP A 73 -7.29 -30.59 12.91
C ASP A 73 -6.49 -31.86 13.26
N VAL A 74 -5.16 -31.75 13.39
CA VAL A 74 -4.31 -32.86 13.87
C VAL A 74 -4.23 -32.95 15.40
N ASN A 75 -5.04 -32.17 16.13
CA ASN A 75 -5.08 -32.11 17.59
C ASN A 75 -3.74 -31.72 18.27
N GLU A 76 -2.84 -31.03 17.55
CA GLU A 76 -1.57 -30.55 18.10
C GLU A 76 -1.75 -29.33 19.01
N ILE A 77 -2.78 -28.52 18.74
CA ILE A 77 -3.14 -27.35 19.53
C ILE A 77 -4.56 -27.45 20.07
N THR A 78 -4.80 -26.86 21.24
CA THR A 78 -6.17 -26.79 21.78
C THR A 78 -6.99 -25.73 21.06
N ARG A 79 -8.31 -25.82 21.20
CA ARG A 79 -9.23 -24.78 20.71
C ARG A 79 -8.90 -23.40 21.30
N PHE A 80 -8.48 -23.35 22.55
CA PHE A 80 -8.09 -22.10 23.21
C PHE A 80 -6.83 -21.50 22.56
N ASP A 81 -5.81 -22.33 22.33
CA ASP A 81 -4.55 -21.89 21.70
C ASP A 81 -4.78 -21.40 20.27
N PHE A 82 -5.62 -22.09 19.51
CA PHE A 82 -6.01 -21.67 18.16
C PHE A 82 -6.68 -20.28 18.19
N VAL A 83 -7.72 -20.11 19.01
CA VAL A 83 -8.47 -18.83 19.09
C VAL A 83 -7.56 -17.70 19.56
N LYS A 84 -6.70 -17.94 20.56
CA LYS A 84 -5.73 -16.96 21.04
C LYS A 84 -4.78 -16.53 19.91
N THR A 85 -4.16 -17.48 19.24
CA THR A 85 -3.13 -17.21 18.22
C THR A 85 -3.71 -16.52 16.98
N VAL A 86 -4.88 -16.96 16.53
CA VAL A 86 -5.58 -16.38 15.38
C VAL A 86 -6.10 -14.98 15.67
N SER A 87 -6.72 -14.76 16.83
CA SER A 87 -7.27 -13.45 17.20
C SER A 87 -6.19 -12.37 17.26
N PHE A 88 -5.05 -12.63 17.93
CA PHE A 88 -3.94 -11.67 17.95
C PHE A 88 -3.44 -11.31 16.54
N LYS A 89 -3.25 -12.30 15.66
CA LYS A 89 -2.70 -12.06 14.32
C LYS A 89 -3.69 -11.39 13.36
N ILE A 90 -4.99 -11.62 13.50
CA ILE A 90 -6.02 -10.99 12.66
C ILE A 90 -6.26 -9.54 13.07
N PHE A 91 -6.35 -9.27 14.37
CA PHE A 91 -6.69 -7.94 14.92
C PHE A 91 -5.50 -6.97 15.04
N THR A 92 -4.27 -7.42 14.81
CA THR A 92 -3.14 -6.50 14.70
C THR A 92 -3.22 -5.77 13.36
N ILE A 93 -3.71 -4.52 13.40
CA ILE A 93 -3.75 -3.57 12.28
C ILE A 93 -2.32 -3.06 12.05
N PRO A 94 -1.84 -2.93 10.79
CA PRO A 94 -0.54 -2.34 10.48
C PRO A 94 -0.46 -0.84 10.81
#